data_AF-A0A1U7H1Q9-F1
#
_entry.id   AF-A0A1U7H1Q9-F1
#
_cell.length_a   1.000
_cell.length_b   1.000
_cell.length_c   1.000
_cell.angle_alpha   90.00
_cell.angle_beta   90.00
_cell.angle_gamma   90.00
#
_symmetry.space_group_name_H-M   'P 1'
#
loop_
_entity.id
_entity.type
_entity.pdbx_description
1 polymer ?
#
loop_
_entity_poly.entity_id
_entity_poly.type
_entity_poly.pdbx_seq_one_letter_code
_entity_poly.pdbx_strand_id
1 'polypeptide(L)'
;MNLKTLQQSCQKWQQILKLMDWDVSVKVVSSEEIDDAEGLVTWDLGKKVADIKIAKPEEYSTDAMRPHNIEHTLVHELLHLHFAPFNVKAGLKATSQEQAINAIAEALVNLKKQR
;
A
#
# COMPACT_ATOMS: atom_id res chain seq x y z
N MET A 1 -14.96 -2.92 3.29
CA MET A 1 -14.96 -2.17 2.01
C MET A 1 -15.19 -3.17 0.87
N ASN A 2 -15.99 -2.87 -0.17
CA ASN A 2 -16.14 -3.81 -1.30
C ASN A 2 -14.99 -3.63 -2.32
N LEU A 3 -14.69 -4.67 -3.11
CA LEU A 3 -13.56 -4.68 -4.07
C LEU A 3 -13.64 -3.55 -5.11
N LYS A 4 -14.85 -3.16 -5.55
CA LYS A 4 -15.03 -2.06 -6.50
C LYS A 4 -14.60 -0.73 -5.90
N THR A 5 -14.89 -0.49 -4.62
CA THR A 5 -14.44 0.70 -3.90
C THR A 5 -12.91 0.70 -3.72
N LEU A 6 -12.30 -0.47 -3.53
CA LEU A 6 -10.85 -0.59 -3.38
C LEU A 6 -10.11 -0.25 -4.69
N GLN A 7 -10.53 -0.81 -5.82
CA GLN A 7 -9.94 -0.50 -7.12
C GLN A 7 -10.10 0.99 -7.48
N GLN A 8 -11.26 1.59 -7.18
CA GLN A 8 -11.47 3.03 -7.37
C GLN A 8 -10.55 3.87 -6.49
N SER A 9 -10.30 3.44 -5.25
CA SER A 9 -9.34 4.09 -4.37
C SER A 9 -7.93 4.01 -4.93
N CYS A 10 -7.53 2.84 -5.45
CA CYS A 10 -6.23 2.63 -6.09
C CYS A 10 -6.04 3.59 -7.26
N GLN A 11 -7.02 3.67 -8.16
CA GLN A 11 -6.96 4.59 -9.31
C GLN A 11 -6.84 6.06 -8.87
N LYS A 12 -7.58 6.49 -7.84
CA LYS A 12 -7.47 7.85 -7.30
C LYS A 12 -6.07 8.11 -6.74
N TRP A 13 -5.51 7.18 -5.98
CA TRP A 13 -4.17 7.32 -5.41
C TRP A 13 -3.07 7.24 -6.47
N GLN A 14 -3.21 6.42 -7.52
CA GLN A 14 -2.31 6.45 -8.67
C GLN A 14 -2.29 7.83 -9.35
N GLN A 15 -3.43 8.53 -9.45
CA GLN A 15 -3.48 9.90 -9.99
C GLN A 15 -2.78 10.91 -9.09
N ILE A 16 -2.96 10.80 -7.77
CA ILE A 16 -2.35 11.68 -6.77
C ILE A 16 -0.83 11.47 -6.73
N LEU A 17 -0.40 10.21 -6.68
CA LEU A 17 1.01 9.79 -6.59
C LEU A 17 1.72 9.78 -7.94
N LYS A 18 1.04 10.08 -9.06
CA LYS A 18 1.60 10.05 -10.41
C LYS A 18 2.15 8.68 -10.84
N LEU A 19 1.39 7.63 -10.55
CA LEU A 19 1.65 6.22 -10.92
C LEU A 19 0.67 5.71 -11.99
N MET A 20 0.19 6.59 -12.87
CA MET A 20 -0.78 6.24 -13.91
C MET A 20 -0.18 5.45 -15.08
N ASP A 21 1.14 5.44 -15.16
CA ASP A 21 1.94 4.63 -16.08
C ASP A 21 2.18 3.20 -15.56
N TRP A 22 1.73 2.90 -14.34
CA TRP A 22 1.73 1.56 -13.77
C TRP A 22 0.38 0.88 -13.98
N ASP A 23 0.40 -0.38 -14.42
CA ASP A 23 -0.75 -1.27 -14.39
C ASP A 23 -0.80 -1.97 -13.02
N VAL A 24 -1.77 -1.58 -12.18
CA VAL A 24 -1.85 -2.01 -10.78
C VAL A 24 -3.15 -2.78 -10.54
N SER A 25 -3.01 -4.03 -10.13
CA SER A 25 -4.12 -4.84 -9.62
C SER A 25 -4.14 -4.76 -8.09
N VAL A 26 -5.34 -4.69 -7.49
CA VAL A 26 -5.49 -4.74 -6.03
C VAL A 26 -6.58 -5.71 -5.62
N LYS A 27 -6.30 -6.53 -4.61
CA LYS A 27 -7.26 -7.48 -4.04
C LYS A 27 -7.12 -7.61 -2.52
N VAL A 28 -8.23 -8.01 -1.89
CA VAL A 28 -8.25 -8.39 -0.47
C VAL A 28 -7.99 -9.89 -0.36
N VAL A 29 -7.09 -10.28 0.53
CA VAL A 29 -6.67 -11.67 0.78
C VAL A 29 -6.67 -11.97 2.28
N SER A 30 -6.56 -13.24 2.67
CA SER A 30 -6.27 -13.56 4.07
C SER A 30 -4.83 -13.16 4.43
N SER A 31 -4.60 -12.73 5.66
CA SER A 31 -3.30 -12.42 6.26
C SER A 31 -2.28 -13.56 6.09
N GLU A 32 -2.73 -14.81 6.19
CA GLU A 32 -1.90 -15.99 5.97
C GLU A 32 -1.28 -16.03 4.54
N GLU A 33 -1.95 -15.45 3.53
CA GLU A 33 -1.43 -15.39 2.16
C GLU A 33 -0.31 -14.35 1.97
N ILE A 34 -0.07 -13.52 2.98
CA ILE A 34 0.91 -12.42 2.99
C ILE A 34 1.72 -12.40 4.29
N ASP A 35 2.00 -13.57 4.86
CA ASP A 35 2.88 -13.75 6.02
C ASP A 35 2.49 -12.88 7.23
N ASP A 36 1.19 -12.76 7.51
CA ASP A 36 0.63 -11.92 8.57
C ASP A 36 1.04 -10.45 8.47
N ALA A 37 1.26 -9.95 7.24
CA ALA A 37 1.37 -8.53 6.94
C ALA A 37 -0.01 -7.88 6.72
N GLU A 38 -0.05 -6.56 6.85
CA GLU A 38 -1.23 -5.76 6.52
C GLU A 38 -1.42 -5.61 5.00
N GLY A 39 -0.31 -5.56 4.27
CA GLY A 39 -0.25 -5.37 2.83
C GLY A 39 1.01 -6.01 2.26
N LEU A 40 0.95 -6.32 0.97
CA LEU A 40 2.08 -6.82 0.20
C LEU A 40 1.96 -6.35 -1.24
N VAL A 41 3.01 -5.74 -1.76
CA VAL A 41 3.15 -5.42 -3.18
C VAL A 41 4.27 -6.22 -3.83
N THR A 42 3.96 -6.78 -4.99
CA THR A 42 4.94 -7.41 -5.89
C THR A 42 4.89 -6.71 -7.24
N TRP A 43 6.04 -6.52 -7.89
CA TRP A 43 6.11 -5.73 -9.11
C TRP A 43 7.13 -6.26 -10.13
N ASP A 44 6.89 -5.94 -11.40
CA ASP A 44 7.84 -6.02 -12.50
C ASP A 44 8.17 -4.60 -12.95
N LEU A 45 9.36 -4.12 -12.55
CA LEU A 45 9.80 -2.74 -12.83
C LEU A 45 9.95 -2.48 -14.33
N GLY A 46 10.35 -3.49 -15.11
CA GLY A 46 10.55 -3.34 -16.56
C GLY A 46 9.23 -3.18 -17.31
N LYS A 47 8.17 -3.81 -16.82
CA LYS A 47 6.82 -3.71 -17.40
C LYS A 47 5.93 -2.67 -16.75
N LYS A 48 6.34 -2.10 -15.62
CA LYS A 48 5.51 -1.23 -14.76
C LYS A 48 4.18 -1.90 -14.40
N VAL A 49 4.24 -3.16 -13.99
CA VAL A 49 3.07 -3.92 -13.51
C VAL A 49 3.26 -4.20 -12.03
N ALA A 50 2.20 -4.07 -11.24
CA ALA A 50 2.21 -4.41 -9.83
C ALA A 50 0.92 -5.11 -9.38
N ASP A 51 1.07 -6.06 -8.46
CA ASP A 51 -0.02 -6.72 -7.77
C ASP A 51 0.04 -6.35 -6.30
N ILE A 52 -1.02 -5.71 -5.81
CA ILE A 52 -1.19 -5.32 -4.40
C ILE A 52 -2.19 -6.27 -3.74
N LYS A 53 -1.77 -6.86 -2.63
CA LYS A 53 -2.63 -7.64 -1.74
C LYS A 53 -2.78 -6.89 -0.43
N ILE A 54 -4.00 -6.79 0.07
CA ILE A 54 -4.30 -6.19 1.37
C ILE A 54 -5.01 -7.24 2.22
N ALA A 55 -4.63 -7.35 3.49
CA ALA A 55 -5.30 -8.26 4.41
C ALA A 55 -6.78 -7.91 4.60
N LYS A 56 -7.56 -8.91 5.00
CA LYS A 56 -8.94 -8.68 5.43
C LYS A 56 -8.96 -7.80 6.68
N PRO A 57 -9.74 -6.70 6.69
CA PRO A 57 -9.80 -5.79 7.84
C PRO A 57 -10.19 -6.48 9.15
N GLU A 58 -11.01 -7.52 9.06
CA GLU A 58 -11.54 -8.26 10.21
C GLU A 58 -10.47 -9.08 10.95
N GLU A 59 -9.36 -9.43 10.27
CA GLU A 59 -8.26 -10.20 10.86
C GLU A 59 -7.33 -9.33 11.74
N TYR A 60 -7.38 -8.00 11.57
CA TYR A 60 -6.61 -7.02 12.35
C TYR A 60 -7.49 -6.11 13.22
N SER A 61 -8.81 -6.30 13.24
CA SER A 61 -9.75 -5.40 13.91
C SER A 61 -9.88 -5.58 15.43
N THR A 62 -8.99 -6.33 16.08
CA THR A 62 -9.11 -6.63 17.51
C THR A 62 -8.55 -5.54 18.41
N ASP A 63 -7.71 -4.64 17.89
CA ASP A 63 -7.18 -3.51 18.64
C ASP A 63 -7.95 -2.21 18.31
N ALA A 64 -8.83 -1.80 19.22
CA ALA A 64 -9.62 -0.57 19.11
C ALA A 64 -8.76 0.70 19.05
N MET A 65 -7.47 0.66 19.44
CA MET A 65 -6.59 1.83 19.36
C MET A 65 -6.05 2.11 17.95
N ARG A 66 -6.00 1.11 17.06
CA ARG A 66 -5.53 1.28 15.68
C ARG A 66 -6.37 0.43 14.72
N PRO A 67 -7.58 0.89 14.36
CA PRO A 67 -8.37 0.21 13.33
C PRO A 67 -7.56 0.13 12.04
N HIS A 68 -7.44 -1.08 11.49
CA HIS A 68 -6.74 -1.33 10.22
C HIS A 68 -7.27 -0.39 9.13
N ASN A 69 -6.40 0.48 8.64
CA ASN A 69 -6.76 1.51 7.68
C ASN A 69 -6.34 1.05 6.29
N ILE A 70 -7.23 0.33 5.61
CA ILE A 70 -7.05 -0.17 4.23
C ILE A 70 -6.52 0.91 3.30
N GLU A 71 -7.00 2.16 3.46
CA GLU A 71 -6.55 3.26 2.61
C GLU A 71 -5.08 3.61 2.88
N HIS A 72 -4.66 3.65 4.14
CA HIS A 72 -3.27 3.84 4.51
C HIS A 72 -2.38 2.73 3.95
N THR A 73 -2.77 1.45 4.14
CA THR A 73 -2.05 0.31 3.59
C THR A 73 -1.95 0.40 2.07
N LEU A 74 -3.03 0.73 1.36
CA LEU A 74 -2.99 0.93 -0.09
C LEU A 74 -2.01 2.03 -0.52
N VAL A 75 -1.99 3.17 0.18
CA VAL A 75 -1.03 4.26 -0.13
C VAL A 75 0.40 3.82 0.15
N HIS A 76 0.63 3.08 1.24
CA HIS A 76 1.93 2.49 1.58
C HIS A 76 2.42 1.57 0.45
N GLU A 77 1.59 0.62 0.02
CA GLU A 77 1.91 -0.31 -1.07
C GLU A 77 2.18 0.41 -2.40
N LEU A 78 1.42 1.46 -2.72
CA LEU A 78 1.67 2.26 -3.93
C LEU A 78 2.99 3.05 -3.85
N LEU A 79 3.36 3.54 -2.67
CA LEU A 79 4.61 4.28 -2.49
C LEU A 79 5.84 3.42 -2.73
N HIS A 80 5.80 2.11 -2.43
CA HIS A 80 6.88 1.19 -2.81
C HIS A 80 7.24 1.25 -4.30
N LEU A 81 6.28 1.53 -5.19
CA LEU A 81 6.54 1.64 -6.63
C LEU A 81 7.46 2.82 -6.98
N HIS A 82 7.41 3.92 -6.21
CA HIS A 82 8.38 5.03 -6.35
C HIS A 82 9.76 4.66 -5.85
N PHE A 83 9.84 3.74 -4.88
CA PHE A 83 11.10 3.29 -4.31
C PHE A 83 11.71 2.07 -5.03
N ALA A 84 10.92 1.35 -5.84
CA ALA A 84 11.34 0.18 -6.60
C ALA A 84 12.65 0.36 -7.40
N PRO A 85 12.91 1.50 -8.07
CA PRO A 85 14.16 1.72 -8.81
C PRO A 85 15.42 1.74 -7.95
N PHE A 86 15.30 2.04 -6.64
CA PHE A 86 16.46 2.10 -5.74
C PHE A 86 16.96 0.73 -5.29
N ASN A 87 16.18 -0.33 -5.53
CA ASN A 87 16.51 -1.73 -5.27
C ASN A 87 17.22 -1.93 -3.90
N VAL A 88 16.61 -1.37 -2.85
CA VAL A 88 17.19 -1.35 -1.52
C VAL A 88 17.17 -2.76 -0.93
N LYS A 89 18.37 -3.28 -0.61
CA LYS A 89 18.51 -4.58 0.06
C LYS A 89 18.21 -4.46 1.55
N ALA A 90 17.87 -5.61 2.16
CA ALA A 90 17.64 -5.75 3.59
C ALA A 90 18.75 -5.12 4.45
N GLY A 91 18.37 -4.61 5.61
CA GLY A 91 19.24 -3.88 6.54
C GLY A 91 18.74 -2.45 6.76
N LEU A 92 19.61 -1.60 7.34
CA LEU A 92 19.23 -0.25 7.79
C LEU A 92 18.59 0.61 6.69
N LYS A 93 19.08 0.51 5.44
CA LYS A 93 18.51 1.25 4.31
C LYS A 93 17.07 0.84 4.01
N ALA A 94 16.77 -0.46 4.06
CA ALA A 94 15.40 -0.95 3.90
C ALA A 94 14.52 -0.43 5.04
N THR A 95 14.98 -0.52 6.28
CA THR A 95 14.25 0.04 7.43
C THR A 95 13.96 1.54 7.27
N SER A 96 14.94 2.33 6.82
CA SER A 96 14.74 3.77 6.57
C SER A 96 13.76 4.04 5.44
N GLN A 97 13.77 3.21 4.39
CA GLN A 97 12.79 3.29 3.31
C GLN A 97 11.38 2.99 3.83
N GLU A 98 11.18 1.90 4.56
CA GLU A 98 9.88 1.55 5.16
C GLU A 98 9.37 2.67 6.07
N GLN A 99 10.23 3.23 6.93
CA GLN A 99 9.86 4.35 7.80
C GLN A 99 9.44 5.60 7.00
N ALA A 100 10.16 5.92 5.92
CA ALA A 100 9.82 7.04 5.06
C ALA A 100 8.48 6.81 4.33
N ILE A 101 8.28 5.62 3.77
CA ILE A 101 7.03 5.21 3.11
C ILE A 101 5.86 5.35 4.09
N ASN A 102 6.01 4.84 5.30
CA ASN A 102 4.97 4.88 6.32
C ASN A 102 4.61 6.32 6.71
N ALA A 103 5.61 7.17 6.95
CA ALA A 103 5.39 8.57 7.30
C ALA A 103 4.71 9.36 6.16
N ILE A 104 5.10 9.11 4.91
CA ILE A 104 4.48 9.75 3.75
C ILE A 104 3.04 9.27 3.57
N ALA A 105 2.76 7.97 3.71
CA ALA A 105 1.42 7.41 3.61
C ALA A 105 0.49 8.02 4.66
N GLU A 106 0.92 8.08 5.92
CA GLU A 106 0.18 8.69 7.01
C GLU A 106 -0.11 10.18 6.73
N ALA A 107 0.90 10.94 6.34
CA ALA A 107 0.75 12.36 6.03
C ALA A 107 -0.26 12.60 4.90
N LEU A 108 -0.18 11.84 3.81
CA LEU A 108 -1.07 11.99 2.65
C LEU A 108 -2.52 11.63 2.99
N VAL A 109 -2.74 10.52 3.69
CA VAL A 109 -4.09 10.11 4.09
C VAL A 109 -4.70 11.11 5.08
N ASN A 110 -3.90 11.64 6.01
CA ASN A 110 -4.38 12.66 6.95
C ASN A 110 -4.69 13.99 6.26
N LEU A 111 -3.88 14.42 5.28
CA LEU A 111 -4.16 15.62 4.47
C LEU A 111 -5.46 15.48 3.67
N LYS A 112 -5.76 14.27 3.16
CA LYS A 112 -7.02 14.00 2.47
C LYS A 112 -8.23 14.12 3.40
N LYS A 113 -8.12 13.67 4.66
CA LYS A 113 -9.20 13.76 5.67
C LYS A 113 -9.53 15.20 6.08
N GLN A 114 -8.60 16.14 5.88
CA GLN A 114 -8.78 17.56 6.22
C GLN A 114 -9.49 18.37 5.11
N ARG A 115 -9.81 17.76 3.97
CA ARG A 115 -10.48 18.37 2.82
C ARG A 115 -11.91 17.88 2.70
#